data_AF-A0A1U7EUB0-F1
#
_entry.id   AF-A0A1U7EUB0-F1
#
_cell.length_a   1.000
_cell.length_b   1.000
_cell.length_c   1.000
_cell.angle_alpha   90.00
_cell.angle_beta   90.00
_cell.angle_gamma   90.00
#
_symmetry.space_group_name_H-M   'P 1'
#
loop_
_entity.id
_entity.type
_entity.pdbx_description
1 polymer ?
#
loop_
_entity_poly.entity_id
_entity_poly.type
_entity_poly.pdbx_seq_one_letter_code
_entity_poly.pdbx_strand_id
1 'polypeptide(L)'
;MAEEFERPPQGEFEREIRSFPEFFDRLRAEGALDIWDAVTSETEIEGLVYHHRGLKVPAHEGRFVWEPADETGRDVDAFSVDFGTVGPRSVWAVFDASREWDMYLVLFEEGAVVAWMSDAEFEAEESHRFPSKAAAVKSGQFSFGVLFRFGPDWVEREEWGLESTAPALLQQGDGQLLTPETESEFYRQTHAIPDEFRSEVETGAPPFCGLLEADVSADGDG
;
A
#
# COMPACT_ATOMS: atom_id res chain seq x y z
N MET A 1 -42.08 -11.65 5.31
CA MET A 1 -41.46 -11.50 6.65
C MET A 1 -39.99 -11.68 6.41
N ALA A 2 -39.20 -10.63 6.63
CA ALA A 2 -37.76 -10.66 6.38
C ALA A 2 -37.13 -11.54 7.46
N GLU A 3 -36.35 -12.54 7.04
CA GLU A 3 -35.48 -13.29 7.92
C GLU A 3 -34.41 -12.33 8.45
N GLU A 4 -34.40 -12.17 9.76
CA GLU A 4 -33.43 -11.38 10.52
C GLU A 4 -32.05 -12.01 10.25
N PHE A 5 -31.18 -11.28 9.54
CA PHE A 5 -29.77 -11.63 9.43
C PHE A 5 -29.17 -11.54 10.84
N GLU A 6 -29.08 -12.68 11.53
CA GLU A 6 -28.30 -12.79 12.76
C GLU A 6 -26.84 -12.51 12.41
N ARG A 7 -26.34 -11.33 12.82
CA ARG A 7 -24.91 -11.05 12.83
C ARG A 7 -24.23 -12.12 13.68
N PRO A 8 -23.14 -12.75 13.19
CA PRO A 8 -22.36 -13.66 14.02
C PRO A 8 -21.86 -12.94 15.27
N PRO A 9 -21.71 -13.66 16.41
CA PRO A 9 -21.30 -13.06 17.67
C PRO A 9 -19.92 -12.41 17.53
N GLN A 10 -19.82 -11.15 17.96
CA GLN A 10 -18.56 -10.39 18.07
C GLN A 10 -17.63 -11.07 19.08
N GLY A 11 -16.81 -12.00 18.61
CA GLY A 11 -15.59 -12.41 19.30
C GLY A 11 -14.48 -11.41 18.95
N GLU A 12 -13.67 -11.01 19.93
CA GLU A 12 -12.48 -10.19 19.72
C GLU A 12 -11.62 -10.79 18.60
N PHE A 13 -11.67 -10.23 17.39
CA PHE A 13 -10.85 -10.71 16.30
C PHE A 13 -9.41 -10.27 16.57
N GLU A 14 -8.59 -11.16 17.14
CA GLU A 14 -7.17 -10.90 17.27
C GLU A 14 -6.56 -10.85 15.87
N ARG A 15 -5.83 -9.78 15.56
CA ARG A 15 -5.11 -9.69 14.28
C ARG A 15 -4.16 -10.88 14.16
N GLU A 16 -4.21 -11.62 13.06
CA GLU A 16 -3.23 -12.66 12.74
C GLU A 16 -2.14 -12.05 11.84
N ILE A 17 -0.88 -12.44 12.03
CA ILE A 17 0.22 -12.02 11.17
C ILE A 17 0.99 -13.24 10.67
N ARG A 18 1.33 -13.25 9.38
CA ARG A 18 2.19 -14.24 8.74
C ARG A 18 3.34 -13.52 8.05
N SER A 19 4.55 -14.03 8.20
CA SER A 19 5.73 -13.54 7.49
C SER A 19 6.02 -14.40 6.25
N PHE A 20 6.58 -13.77 5.22
CA PHE A 20 7.02 -14.44 3.99
C PHE A 20 8.51 -14.20 3.78
N PRO A 21 9.38 -14.90 4.53
CA PRO A 21 10.83 -14.65 4.48
C PRO A 21 11.44 -14.91 3.10
N GLU A 22 10.84 -15.79 2.30
CA GLU A 22 11.32 -16.14 0.95
C GLU A 22 10.72 -15.24 -0.15
N PHE A 23 9.91 -14.23 0.21
CA PHE A 23 9.17 -13.43 -0.77
C PHE A 23 10.09 -12.75 -1.80
N PHE A 24 11.12 -12.04 -1.34
CA PHE A 24 12.02 -11.30 -2.23
C PHE A 24 12.95 -12.22 -3.02
N ASP A 25 13.33 -13.37 -2.46
CA ASP A 25 14.07 -14.41 -3.20
C ASP A 25 13.22 -14.97 -4.35
N ARG A 26 11.93 -15.23 -4.09
CA ARG A 26 10.97 -15.64 -5.12
C ARG A 26 10.75 -14.54 -6.15
N LEU A 27 10.55 -13.30 -5.73
CA LEU A 27 10.37 -12.16 -6.63
C LEU A 27 11.56 -12.03 -7.59
N ARG A 28 12.79 -12.14 -7.06
CA ARG A 28 14.02 -12.12 -7.87
C ARG A 28 14.10 -13.28 -8.86
N ALA A 29 13.67 -14.47 -8.45
CA ALA A 29 13.71 -15.67 -9.29
C ALA A 29 12.62 -15.70 -10.37
N GLU A 30 11.41 -15.24 -10.05
CA GLU A 30 10.23 -15.26 -10.91
C GLU A 30 10.08 -13.98 -11.75
N GLY A 31 10.74 -12.89 -11.36
CA GLY A 31 10.73 -11.59 -12.03
C GLY A 31 9.51 -10.73 -11.73
N ALA A 32 8.37 -11.35 -11.44
CA ALA A 32 7.17 -10.67 -10.95
C ALA A 32 6.33 -11.62 -10.08
N LEU A 33 5.60 -11.05 -9.12
CA LEU A 33 4.65 -11.76 -8.26
C LEU A 33 3.37 -10.95 -8.13
N ASP A 34 2.22 -11.57 -8.38
CA ASP A 34 0.92 -10.91 -8.21
C ASP A 34 0.56 -10.78 -6.72
N ILE A 35 0.03 -9.63 -6.32
CA ILE A 35 -0.35 -9.36 -4.92
C ILE A 35 -1.45 -10.32 -4.46
N TRP A 36 -2.29 -10.75 -5.39
CA TRP A 36 -3.34 -11.73 -5.18
C TRP A 36 -2.83 -13.09 -4.71
N ASP A 37 -1.64 -13.52 -5.12
CA ASP A 37 -1.06 -14.80 -4.73
C ASP A 37 -0.71 -14.87 -3.25
N ALA A 38 -0.53 -13.70 -2.60
CA ALA A 38 -0.24 -13.63 -1.16
C ALA A 38 -1.47 -13.96 -0.30
N VAL A 39 -2.68 -13.91 -0.88
CA VAL A 39 -3.94 -14.17 -0.15
C VAL A 39 -4.66 -15.35 -0.77
N THR A 40 -4.46 -16.52 -0.18
CA THR A 40 -5.38 -17.65 -0.38
C THR A 40 -6.59 -17.43 0.53
N SER A 41 -7.66 -16.80 0.05
CA SER A 41 -8.90 -16.71 0.82
C SER A 41 -10.08 -17.30 0.05
N GLU A 42 -10.93 -18.00 0.80
CA GLU A 42 -12.30 -18.36 0.41
C GLU A 42 -13.23 -17.12 0.40
N THR A 43 -12.67 -15.92 0.55
CA THR A 43 -13.37 -14.66 0.72
C THR A 43 -13.33 -13.89 -0.59
N GLU A 44 -14.49 -13.45 -1.08
CA GLU A 44 -14.61 -12.65 -2.30
C GLU A 44 -14.02 -11.26 -2.05
N ILE A 45 -12.72 -11.13 -2.25
CA ILE A 45 -12.06 -9.83 -2.27
C ILE A 45 -12.46 -9.15 -3.57
N GLU A 46 -12.93 -7.91 -3.47
CA GLU A 46 -13.48 -7.17 -4.61
C GLU A 46 -12.46 -6.17 -5.19
N GLY A 47 -11.51 -5.70 -4.38
CA GLY A 47 -10.45 -4.83 -4.85
C GLY A 47 -9.34 -4.57 -3.85
N LEU A 48 -8.38 -3.75 -4.28
CA LEU A 48 -7.14 -3.43 -3.58
C LEU A 48 -7.07 -1.94 -3.29
N VAL A 49 -6.38 -1.57 -2.22
CA VAL A 49 -6.01 -0.17 -1.95
C VAL A 49 -4.52 -0.14 -1.65
N TYR A 50 -3.74 0.43 -2.57
CA TYR A 50 -2.34 0.72 -2.31
C TYR A 50 -2.24 1.82 -1.27
N HIS A 51 -1.44 1.60 -0.22
CA HIS A 51 -1.15 2.55 0.84
C HIS A 51 0.32 2.94 0.78
N HIS A 52 0.58 4.24 0.67
CA HIS A 52 1.90 4.84 0.63
C HIS A 52 1.95 6.02 1.58
N ARG A 53 2.40 5.77 2.82
CA ARG A 53 2.64 6.79 3.85
C ARG A 53 1.45 7.73 4.08
N GLY A 54 0.24 7.17 4.02
CA GLY A 54 -1.02 7.90 4.18
C GLY A 54 -1.75 8.17 2.87
N LEU A 55 -1.06 8.20 1.73
CA LEU A 55 -1.69 8.22 0.41
C LEU A 55 -2.36 6.86 0.14
N LYS A 56 -3.58 6.87 -0.40
CA LYS A 56 -4.34 5.65 -0.70
C LYS A 56 -4.90 5.67 -2.13
N VAL A 57 -4.59 4.65 -2.92
CA VAL A 57 -5.06 4.52 -4.32
C VAL A 57 -5.84 3.22 -4.49
N PRO A 58 -7.14 3.28 -4.82
CA PRO A 58 -7.94 2.10 -5.18
C PRO A 58 -7.44 1.49 -6.50
N ALA A 59 -7.37 0.15 -6.54
CA ALA A 59 -6.93 -0.62 -7.69
C ALA A 59 -7.65 -1.97 -7.78
N HIS A 60 -7.81 -2.49 -9.00
CA HIS A 60 -8.35 -3.84 -9.23
C HIS A 60 -7.28 -4.92 -9.12
N GLU A 61 -6.05 -4.57 -9.49
CA GLU A 61 -4.92 -5.49 -9.51
C GLU A 61 -3.63 -4.78 -9.11
N GLY A 62 -2.66 -5.57 -8.65
CA GLY A 62 -1.34 -5.09 -8.33
C GLY A 62 -0.33 -6.22 -8.33
N ARG A 63 0.91 -5.88 -8.65
CA ARG A 63 2.03 -6.82 -8.76
C ARG A 63 3.31 -6.19 -8.26
N PHE A 64 4.18 -7.03 -7.71
CA PHE A 64 5.57 -6.71 -7.48
C PHE A 64 6.39 -7.10 -8.70
N VAL A 65 7.36 -6.28 -9.08
CA VAL A 65 8.26 -6.54 -10.22
C VAL A 65 9.70 -6.39 -9.76
N TRP A 66 10.53 -7.37 -10.09
CA TRP A 66 11.97 -7.27 -9.89
C TRP A 66 12.60 -6.43 -11.02
N GLU A 67 13.45 -5.49 -10.65
CA GLU A 67 14.13 -4.58 -11.57
C GLU A 67 15.65 -4.70 -11.43
N PRO A 68 16.31 -5.50 -12.29
CA PRO A 68 17.76 -5.62 -12.29
C PRO A 68 18.46 -4.28 -12.59
N ALA A 69 19.56 -4.01 -11.88
CA ALA A 69 20.35 -2.78 -12.05
C ALA A 69 20.82 -2.58 -13.51
N ASP A 70 21.23 -3.67 -14.16
CA ASP A 70 21.78 -3.69 -15.51
C ASP A 70 20.75 -3.43 -16.62
N GLU A 71 19.47 -3.68 -16.34
CA GLU A 71 18.37 -3.46 -17.29
C GLU A 71 17.75 -2.05 -17.16
N THR A 72 17.83 -1.46 -15.96
CA THR A 72 17.20 -0.15 -15.66
C THR A 72 18.17 1.03 -15.67
N GLY A 73 19.48 0.77 -15.73
CA GLY A 73 20.52 1.79 -15.67
C GLY A 73 20.72 2.39 -14.27
N ARG A 74 20.18 1.74 -13.23
CA ARG A 74 20.39 2.11 -11.83
C ARG A 74 21.66 1.47 -11.28
N ASP A 75 22.19 2.04 -10.19
CA ASP A 75 23.41 1.52 -9.53
C ASP A 75 23.15 0.29 -8.65
N VAL A 76 21.88 0.01 -8.33
CA VAL A 76 21.43 -1.07 -7.45
C VAL A 76 20.24 -1.79 -8.06
N ASP A 77 20.09 -3.08 -7.72
CA ASP A 77 18.85 -3.80 -8.00
C ASP A 77 17.70 -3.13 -7.24
N ALA A 78 16.52 -3.18 -7.84
CA ALA A 78 15.31 -2.60 -7.28
C ALA A 78 14.14 -3.58 -7.39
N PHE A 79 13.04 -3.25 -6.73
CA PHE A 79 11.74 -3.81 -7.04
C PHE A 79 10.70 -2.71 -7.08
N SER A 80 9.71 -2.84 -7.96
CA SER A 80 8.59 -1.93 -8.05
C SER A 80 7.28 -2.57 -7.68
N VAL A 81 6.30 -1.73 -7.40
CA VAL A 81 4.90 -2.10 -7.28
C VAL A 81 4.07 -1.33 -8.29
N ASP A 82 3.38 -2.08 -9.14
CA ASP A 82 2.53 -1.53 -10.20
C ASP A 82 1.07 -1.91 -9.93
N PHE A 83 0.15 -1.01 -10.27
CA PHE A 83 -1.28 -1.19 -10.02
C PHE A 83 -2.12 -0.87 -11.26
N GLY A 84 -3.08 -1.77 -11.55
CA GLY A 84 -4.21 -1.45 -12.40
C GLY A 84 -5.24 -0.66 -11.59
N THR A 85 -5.06 0.66 -11.52
CA THR A 85 -5.87 1.53 -10.65
C THR A 85 -7.33 1.63 -11.11
N VAL A 86 -8.22 2.06 -10.21
CA VAL A 86 -9.59 2.43 -10.60
C VAL A 86 -9.55 3.77 -11.33
N GLY A 87 -10.31 3.89 -12.41
CA GLY A 87 -10.36 5.12 -13.21
C GLY A 87 -9.06 5.38 -14.00
N PRO A 88 -8.80 6.62 -14.42
CA PRO A 88 -7.67 6.94 -15.27
C PRO A 88 -6.34 7.07 -14.51
N ARG A 89 -6.26 6.76 -13.23
CA ARG A 89 -5.08 7.12 -12.43
C ARG A 89 -3.89 6.21 -12.71
N SER A 90 -2.70 6.66 -12.35
CA SER A 90 -1.54 5.80 -12.23
C SER A 90 -0.88 5.96 -10.86
N VAL A 91 -0.31 4.88 -10.35
CA VAL A 91 0.54 4.92 -9.16
C VAL A 91 1.56 3.80 -9.24
N TRP A 92 2.80 4.13 -8.93
CA TRP A 92 3.87 3.16 -8.81
C TRP A 92 4.93 3.66 -7.83
N ALA A 93 5.73 2.73 -7.32
CA ALA A 93 6.86 3.03 -6.47
C ALA A 93 7.97 2.01 -6.71
N VAL A 94 9.22 2.48 -6.80
CA VAL A 94 10.43 1.69 -6.94
C VAL A 94 11.21 1.76 -5.63
N PHE A 95 11.59 0.61 -5.12
CA PHE A 95 12.30 0.43 -3.87
C PHE A 95 13.68 -0.16 -4.09
N ASP A 96 14.64 0.29 -3.28
CA ASP A 96 16.01 -0.19 -3.23
C ASP A 96 16.04 -1.63 -2.70
N ALA A 97 16.30 -2.60 -3.59
CA ALA A 97 16.33 -4.01 -3.24
C ALA A 97 17.65 -4.44 -2.57
N SER A 98 18.63 -3.54 -2.44
CA SER A 98 19.85 -3.82 -1.65
C SER A 98 19.60 -3.77 -0.14
N ARG A 99 18.44 -3.26 0.28
CA ARG A 99 18.01 -3.22 1.68
C ARG A 99 17.39 -4.52 2.15
N GLU A 100 17.41 -4.73 3.46
CA GLU A 100 16.75 -5.85 4.10
C GLU A 100 15.27 -5.55 4.32
N TRP A 101 14.42 -6.15 3.48
CA TRP A 101 12.97 -6.02 3.50
C TRP A 101 12.31 -7.27 4.05
N ASP A 102 11.29 -7.09 4.89
CA ASP A 102 10.37 -8.16 5.25
C ASP A 102 8.98 -7.91 4.68
N MET A 103 8.30 -9.00 4.30
CA MET A 103 6.92 -9.00 3.83
C MET A 103 6.01 -9.70 4.84
N TYR A 104 4.86 -9.10 5.12
CA TYR A 104 3.88 -9.58 6.09
C TYR A 104 2.46 -9.56 5.52
N LEU A 105 1.69 -10.62 5.78
CA LEU A 105 0.24 -10.62 5.64
C LEU A 105 -0.37 -10.47 7.03
N VAL A 106 -1.18 -9.43 7.22
CA VAL A 106 -1.97 -9.23 8.43
C VAL A 106 -3.43 -9.45 8.11
N LEU A 107 -4.08 -10.35 8.84
CA LEU A 107 -5.52 -10.59 8.78
C LEU A 107 -6.19 -9.92 9.98
N PHE A 108 -7.30 -9.23 9.75
CA PHE A 108 -8.09 -8.53 10.75
C PHE A 108 -9.58 -8.65 10.42
N GLU A 109 -10.46 -8.28 11.35
CA GLU A 109 -11.92 -8.47 11.22
C GLU A 109 -12.47 -7.90 9.90
N GLU A 110 -11.92 -6.75 9.51
CA GLU A 110 -12.35 -5.94 8.36
C GLU A 110 -11.43 -6.15 7.14
N GLY A 111 -10.55 -7.15 7.15
CA GLY A 111 -9.87 -7.64 5.95
C GLY A 111 -8.44 -8.06 6.10
N ALA A 112 -7.67 -7.85 5.03
CA ALA A 112 -6.27 -8.24 4.98
C ALA A 112 -5.41 -7.08 4.49
N VAL A 113 -4.14 -7.09 4.87
CA VAL A 113 -3.12 -6.22 4.30
C VAL A 113 -1.84 -7.01 4.06
N VAL A 114 -1.27 -6.84 2.89
CA VAL A 114 0.12 -7.21 2.61
C VAL A 114 0.96 -5.96 2.83
N ALA A 115 1.86 -5.97 3.81
CA ALA A 115 2.71 -4.84 4.17
C ALA A 115 4.18 -5.25 4.10
N TRP A 116 5.03 -4.34 3.63
CA TRP A 116 6.48 -4.54 3.63
C TRP A 116 7.18 -3.43 4.39
N MET A 117 8.26 -3.79 5.07
CA MET A 117 9.01 -2.88 5.93
C MET A 117 10.49 -3.23 5.89
N SER A 118 11.32 -2.21 5.67
CA SER A 118 12.78 -2.36 5.72
C SER A 118 13.31 -2.25 7.15
N ASP A 119 14.48 -2.81 7.41
CA ASP A 119 15.19 -2.62 8.69
C ASP A 119 15.42 -1.14 9.00
N ALA A 120 15.82 -0.36 7.99
CA ALA A 120 16.07 1.07 8.14
C ALA A 120 14.82 1.85 8.55
N GLU A 121 13.67 1.55 7.94
CA GLU A 121 12.37 2.15 8.33
C GLU A 121 12.04 1.81 9.78
N PHE A 122 12.13 0.52 10.14
CA PHE A 122 11.83 0.07 11.49
C PHE A 122 12.74 0.71 12.55
N GLU A 123 14.05 0.76 12.29
CA GLU A 123 15.01 1.38 13.18
C GLU A 123 14.71 2.87 13.40
N ALA A 124 14.38 3.59 12.31
CA ALA A 124 14.11 5.02 12.35
C ALA A 124 12.79 5.37 13.06
N GLU A 125 11.72 4.64 12.79
CA GLU A 125 10.37 5.05 13.19
C GLU A 125 9.76 4.22 14.32
N GLU A 126 10.06 2.92 14.42
CA GLU A 126 9.24 2.00 15.25
C GLU A 126 10.00 1.27 16.36
N SER A 127 11.33 1.16 16.26
CA SER A 127 12.19 0.41 17.18
C SER A 127 12.10 0.87 18.65
N HIS A 128 11.72 2.13 18.87
CA HIS A 128 11.55 2.70 20.21
C HIS A 128 10.23 2.30 20.89
N ARG A 129 9.25 1.78 20.13
CA ARG A 129 7.91 1.40 20.60
C ARG A 129 7.64 -0.10 20.49
N PHE A 130 8.24 -0.75 19.49
CA PHE A 130 7.96 -2.13 19.16
C PHE A 130 9.23 -2.99 19.23
N PRO A 131 9.12 -4.24 19.70
CA PRO A 131 10.27 -5.13 19.82
C PRO A 131 10.72 -5.73 18.47
N SER A 132 9.93 -5.63 17.41
CA SER A 132 10.25 -6.16 16.08
C SER A 132 9.37 -5.54 14.99
N LYS A 133 9.79 -5.67 13.72
CA LYS A 133 8.99 -5.31 12.53
C LYS A 133 7.61 -5.97 12.54
N ALA A 134 7.57 -7.28 12.76
CA ALA A 134 6.31 -8.02 12.86
C ALA A 134 5.36 -7.45 13.93
N ALA A 135 5.87 -7.01 15.09
CA ALA A 135 5.06 -6.41 16.13
C ALA A 135 4.51 -5.03 15.71
N ALA A 136 5.34 -4.18 15.10
CA ALA A 136 4.93 -2.89 14.56
C ALA A 136 3.84 -3.06 13.48
N VAL A 137 4.07 -3.94 12.51
CA VAL A 137 3.16 -4.24 11.41
C VAL A 137 1.84 -4.84 11.91
N LYS A 138 1.87 -5.80 12.86
CA LYS A 138 0.65 -6.35 13.49
C LYS A 138 -0.17 -5.25 14.17
N SER A 139 0.48 -4.26 14.76
CA SER A 139 -0.15 -3.07 15.35
C SER A 139 -0.64 -2.05 14.33
N GLY A 140 -0.38 -2.25 13.03
CA GLY A 140 -0.79 -1.37 11.95
C GLY A 140 0.17 -0.20 11.71
N GLN A 141 1.44 -0.35 12.09
CA GLN A 141 2.49 0.60 11.77
C GLN A 141 3.27 0.07 10.57
N PHE A 142 3.11 0.73 9.42
CA PHE A 142 3.85 0.48 8.19
C PHE A 142 3.66 1.67 7.23
N SER A 143 4.73 2.01 6.52
CA SER A 143 4.68 3.03 5.46
C SER A 143 3.99 2.51 4.21
N PHE A 144 4.20 1.24 3.86
CA PHE A 144 3.78 0.69 2.58
C PHE A 144 2.96 -0.59 2.75
N GLY A 145 1.90 -0.72 1.98
CA GLY A 145 1.10 -1.94 1.96
C GLY A 145 -0.03 -1.90 0.96
N VAL A 146 -0.68 -3.04 0.77
CA VAL A 146 -1.88 -3.18 -0.05
C VAL A 146 -2.98 -3.78 0.81
N LEU A 147 -4.04 -3.01 1.00
CA LEU A 147 -5.21 -3.45 1.74
C LEU A 147 -6.19 -4.13 0.79
N PHE A 148 -6.65 -5.31 1.16
CA PHE A 148 -7.68 -6.06 0.45
C PHE A 148 -9.04 -5.61 0.97
N ARG A 149 -9.92 -5.16 0.07
CA ARG A 149 -11.23 -4.58 0.38
C ARG A 149 -12.37 -5.42 -0.19
N PHE A 150 -13.52 -5.29 0.46
CA PHE A 150 -14.72 -6.05 0.15
C PHE A 150 -15.99 -5.27 0.53
N GLY A 151 -17.07 -5.55 -0.19
CA GLY A 151 -18.39 -5.05 0.08
C GLY A 151 -18.46 -3.51 0.00
N PRO A 152 -19.28 -2.87 0.85
CA PRO A 152 -19.52 -1.43 0.74
C PRO A 152 -18.25 -0.56 0.82
N ASP A 153 -17.22 -0.97 1.58
CA ASP A 153 -15.96 -0.23 1.68
C ASP A 153 -15.21 -0.17 0.34
N TRP A 154 -15.29 -1.25 -0.46
CA TRP A 154 -14.75 -1.26 -1.81
C TRP A 154 -15.60 -0.40 -2.75
N VAL A 155 -16.93 -0.57 -2.74
CA VAL A 155 -17.85 0.17 -3.61
C VAL A 155 -17.68 1.68 -3.49
N GLU A 156 -17.59 2.22 -2.27
CA GLU A 156 -17.38 3.67 -2.05
C GLU A 156 -16.06 4.18 -2.66
N ARG A 157 -15.00 3.35 -2.64
CA ARG A 157 -13.69 3.70 -3.22
C ARG A 157 -13.67 3.55 -4.72
N GLU A 158 -14.38 2.57 -5.24
CA GLU A 158 -14.55 2.37 -6.67
C GLU A 158 -15.36 3.53 -7.27
N GLU A 159 -16.48 3.91 -6.65
CA GLU A 159 -17.30 5.06 -7.06
C GLU A 159 -16.49 6.36 -7.03
N TRP A 160 -15.81 6.66 -5.91
CA TRP A 160 -14.87 7.78 -5.84
C TRP A 160 -13.81 7.66 -6.94
N GLY A 161 -13.33 6.45 -7.17
CA GLY A 161 -12.33 6.11 -8.15
C GLY A 161 -12.74 6.45 -9.59
N LEU A 162 -14.03 6.35 -9.90
CA LEU A 162 -14.60 6.60 -11.23
C LEU A 162 -15.05 8.04 -11.43
N GLU A 163 -15.38 8.75 -10.34
CA GLU A 163 -15.94 10.11 -10.41
C GLU A 163 -14.92 11.22 -10.12
N SER A 164 -13.93 10.96 -9.27
CA SER A 164 -12.94 11.95 -8.83
C SER A 164 -11.78 12.11 -9.82
N THR A 165 -11.34 13.36 -10.03
CA THR A 165 -10.10 13.66 -10.76
C THR A 165 -8.90 13.85 -9.84
N ALA A 166 -9.01 13.51 -8.56
CA ALA A 166 -7.88 13.54 -7.63
C ALA A 166 -6.95 12.33 -7.84
N PRO A 167 -5.62 12.48 -7.69
CA PRO A 167 -4.68 11.37 -7.86
C PRO A 167 -4.83 10.26 -6.81
N ALA A 168 -5.24 10.61 -5.59
CA ALA A 168 -5.38 9.66 -4.50
C ALA A 168 -6.29 10.17 -3.38
N LEU A 169 -6.70 9.22 -2.52
CA LEU A 169 -7.25 9.49 -1.20
C LEU A 169 -6.10 9.80 -0.23
N LEU A 170 -6.40 10.51 0.88
CA LEU A 170 -5.39 10.89 1.87
C LEU A 170 -5.84 10.52 3.29
N GLN A 171 -5.03 9.77 4.01
CA GLN A 171 -5.24 9.50 5.43
C GLN A 171 -4.50 10.55 6.28
N GLN A 172 -5.23 11.24 7.13
CA GLN A 172 -4.68 12.21 8.07
C GLN A 172 -4.07 11.53 9.30
N GLY A 173 -3.27 12.27 10.07
CA GLY A 173 -2.58 11.74 11.26
C GLY A 173 -3.51 11.31 12.40
N ASP A 174 -4.78 11.71 12.38
CA ASP A 174 -5.83 11.23 13.29
C ASP A 174 -6.56 9.97 12.77
N GLY A 175 -6.16 9.48 11.59
CA GLY A 175 -6.75 8.33 10.93
C GLY A 175 -7.91 8.66 10.00
N GLN A 176 -8.40 9.91 9.95
CA GLN A 176 -9.49 10.31 9.08
C GLN A 176 -9.07 10.20 7.61
N LEU A 177 -9.96 9.63 6.78
CA LEU A 177 -9.78 9.56 5.34
C LEU A 177 -10.38 10.80 4.68
N LEU A 178 -9.59 11.49 3.89
CA LEU A 178 -10.02 12.54 2.98
C LEU A 178 -10.25 11.95 1.60
N THR A 179 -11.35 12.37 0.97
CA THR A 179 -11.80 11.96 -0.36
C THR A 179 -11.86 13.18 -1.28
N PRO A 180 -10.71 13.72 -1.75
CA PRO A 180 -10.73 14.88 -2.64
C PRO A 180 -11.49 14.54 -3.93
N GLU A 181 -12.33 15.45 -4.43
CA GLU A 181 -13.09 15.25 -5.67
C GLU A 181 -12.30 15.73 -6.89
N THR A 182 -11.30 16.58 -6.66
CA THR A 182 -10.48 17.19 -7.71
C THR A 182 -9.00 17.18 -7.37
N GLU A 183 -8.15 17.23 -8.40
CA GLU A 183 -6.69 17.38 -8.28
C GLU A 183 -6.32 18.64 -7.47
N SER A 184 -7.01 19.76 -7.71
CA SER A 184 -6.81 20.99 -6.95
C SER A 184 -7.19 20.87 -5.46
N GLU A 185 -8.16 20.02 -5.11
CA GLU A 185 -8.46 19.70 -3.72
C GLU A 185 -7.39 18.85 -3.08
N PHE A 186 -6.86 17.87 -3.82
CA PHE A 186 -5.78 17.01 -3.38
C PHE A 186 -4.55 17.86 -3.02
N TYR A 187 -4.01 18.65 -3.96
CA TYR A 187 -2.77 19.42 -3.71
C TYR A 187 -2.91 20.55 -2.68
N ARG A 188 -4.14 20.94 -2.30
CA ARG A 188 -4.36 21.83 -1.16
C ARG A 188 -4.08 21.17 0.19
N GLN A 189 -4.09 19.83 0.25
CA GLN A 189 -3.81 19.05 1.47
C GLN A 189 -2.30 18.83 1.66
N THR A 190 -1.50 19.90 1.56
CA THR A 190 -0.03 19.81 1.58
C THR A 190 0.49 18.96 2.72
N HIS A 191 -0.03 19.13 3.95
CA HIS A 191 0.41 18.37 5.12
C HIS A 191 0.10 16.87 5.12
N ALA A 192 -0.88 16.41 4.32
CA ALA A 192 -1.29 15.01 4.26
C ALA A 192 -0.66 14.26 3.08
N ILE A 193 -0.15 14.97 2.07
CA ILE A 193 0.57 14.37 0.93
C ILE A 193 2.00 14.04 1.37
N PRO A 194 2.54 12.83 1.12
CA PRO A 194 3.97 12.53 1.35
C PRO A 194 4.90 13.44 0.52
N ASP A 195 6.06 13.80 1.06
CA ASP A 195 6.98 14.78 0.44
C ASP A 195 7.39 14.42 -0.99
N GLU A 196 7.59 13.13 -1.26
CA GLU A 196 7.90 12.54 -2.58
C GLU A 196 6.84 12.80 -3.65
N PHE A 197 5.59 13.10 -3.28
CA PHE A 197 4.51 13.45 -4.21
C PHE A 197 4.18 14.95 -4.22
N ARG A 198 4.92 15.77 -3.46
CA ARG A 198 4.73 17.22 -3.44
C ARG A 198 5.62 17.85 -4.50
N SER A 199 5.01 18.55 -5.45
CA SER A 199 5.73 19.26 -6.53
C SER A 199 6.69 20.35 -6.03
N GLU A 200 6.51 20.82 -4.79
CA GLU A 200 7.28 21.93 -4.19
C GLU A 200 8.45 21.47 -3.29
N VAL A 201 8.61 20.17 -3.05
CA VAL A 201 9.58 19.64 -2.08
C VAL A 201 10.71 18.90 -2.80
N GLU A 202 11.92 19.47 -2.77
CA GLU A 202 13.10 18.85 -3.40
C GLU A 202 13.70 17.67 -2.60
N THR A 203 13.32 17.52 -1.33
CA THR A 203 13.95 16.53 -0.43
C THR A 203 13.52 15.08 -0.66
N GLY A 204 12.45 14.84 -1.43
CA GLY A 204 11.94 13.49 -1.70
C GLY A 204 11.50 12.74 -0.45
N ALA A 205 11.36 11.41 -0.55
CA ALA A 205 11.04 10.56 0.59
C ALA A 205 12.20 10.51 1.59
N PRO A 206 11.94 10.30 2.90
CA PRO A 206 12.99 10.09 3.87
C PRO A 206 13.92 8.93 3.47
N PRO A 207 15.25 9.08 3.59
CA PRO A 207 16.19 8.07 3.10
C PRO A 207 15.97 6.68 3.72
N PHE A 208 15.45 6.57 4.94
CA PHE A 208 15.18 5.28 5.58
C PHE A 208 14.04 4.49 4.93
N CYS A 209 13.15 5.14 4.15
CA CYS A 209 12.05 4.48 3.45
C CYS A 209 12.50 3.55 2.32
N GLY A 210 13.74 3.68 1.84
CA GLY A 210 14.25 2.84 0.75
C GLY A 210 13.54 3.06 -0.58
N LEU A 211 12.86 4.19 -0.72
CA LEU A 211 12.20 4.61 -1.93
C LEU A 211 13.24 5.25 -2.87
N LEU A 212 13.33 4.74 -4.09
CA LEU A 212 14.18 5.31 -5.14
C LEU A 212 13.38 6.31 -5.97
N GLU A 213 12.19 5.90 -6.38
CA GLU A 213 11.29 6.68 -7.22
C GLU A 213 9.83 6.35 -6.83
N ALA A 214 8.94 7.32 -6.97
CA ALA A 214 7.50 7.09 -6.91
C ALA A 214 6.79 8.19 -7.67
N ASP A 215 5.63 7.84 -8.24
CA ASP A 215 4.75 8.81 -8.88
C ASP A 215 3.29 8.46 -8.64
N VAL A 216 2.45 9.49 -8.67
CA VAL A 216 0.99 9.35 -8.61
C VAL A 216 0.35 10.40 -9.49
N SER A 217 -0.50 9.98 -10.40
CA SER A 217 -1.15 10.86 -11.36
C SER A 217 -2.65 10.62 -11.43
N ALA A 218 -3.42 11.68 -11.68
CA ALA A 218 -4.84 11.58 -11.99
C ALA A 218 -5.10 11.21 -13.46
N ASP A 219 -4.16 11.55 -14.34
CA ASP A 219 -4.21 11.25 -15.77
C ASP A 219 -3.27 10.07 -16.07
N GLY A 220 -3.80 9.03 -16.70
CA GLY A 220 -3.13 7.73 -16.88
C GLY A 220 -2.05 7.70 -17.94
N ASP A 221 -1.46 8.84 -18.24
CA ASP A 221 -0.32 8.94 -19.14
C ASP A 221 0.95 8.56 -18.36
N GLY A 222 1.31 7.28 -18.48
CA GLY A 222 2.70 6.81 -18.40
C GLY A 222 3.41 6.97 -19.74
#